data_AF-A0AAP5WDC2-F1
#
_entry.id   AF-A0AAP5WDC2-F1
#
_cell.length_a   1.000
_cell.length_b   1.000
_cell.length_c   1.000
_cell.angle_alpha   90.00
_cell.angle_beta   90.00
_cell.angle_gamma   90.00
#
_symmetry.space_group_name_H-M   'P 1'
#
loop_
_entity.id
_entity.type
_entity.pdbx_description
1 polymer ?
#
loop_
_entity_poly.entity_id
_entity_poly.type
_entity_poly.pdbx_seq_one_letter_code
_entity_poly.pdbx_strand_id
1 'polypeptide(L)'
;MSNGLSMKYVRILRQWYIWQLGIAFIAFCMSFFWEPFGSTRLIEVIAGALVVIFGIGIPFEKPLKAEQKFKRVLRKCNYYFQSVAQILLLPLGLAAVILMFHKVLLLNYPILAILTMLYVLIMYVPTAYYVLVNFKSYIGRIILITVVVFETIGSGSILSLMYTRPKEIGSILQTIDMSGVVNAFAFIITVGFLMYLWGFKLPGWRLSRSANWLVVSFAIVVLLALIVWNGFGSGDKLSNIFTSYDFSLGHFNLKIVLSALETVCEEWAFRFAVLFLSLKAFSHVKNQYVWVVLINGLLFGLWHSSNLLAGQSLSATLNQILFAAGGGMILSATYLYTQSIAVTMVSHFFLDIFAFSNTNGNLLMTSPDGVDWIATWIVVIVLVLVALFLVTGKRKQSIQESISYE
;
A
#
# COMPACT_ATOMS: atom_id res chain seq x y z
N MET A 1 -29.86 -2.42 5.93
CA MET A 1 -28.47 -2.37 5.42
C MET A 1 -27.65 -1.54 6.40
N SER A 2 -26.44 -1.97 6.75
CA SER A 2 -25.49 -1.16 7.52
C SER A 2 -24.26 -0.99 6.64
N ASN A 3 -23.89 0.25 6.33
CA ASN A 3 -22.79 0.59 5.40
C ASN A 3 -22.87 -0.16 4.05
N GLY A 4 -24.06 -0.24 3.46
CA GLY A 4 -24.27 -0.90 2.15
C GLY A 4 -24.31 -2.44 2.18
N LEU A 5 -24.05 -3.09 3.32
CA LEU A 5 -24.07 -4.56 3.43
C LEU A 5 -25.40 -5.13 3.92
N SER A 6 -25.68 -6.36 3.48
CA SER A 6 -26.81 -7.17 3.95
C SER A 6 -26.61 -7.61 5.41
N MET A 7 -27.70 -7.80 6.14
CA MET A 7 -27.65 -8.24 7.55
C MET A 7 -26.94 -9.58 7.75
N LYS A 8 -27.00 -10.47 6.74
CA LYS A 8 -26.28 -11.75 6.74
C LYS A 8 -24.77 -11.52 6.79
N TYR A 9 -24.25 -10.67 5.90
CA TYR A 9 -22.81 -10.38 5.85
C TYR A 9 -22.32 -9.67 7.10
N VAL A 10 -23.09 -8.72 7.63
CA VAL A 10 -22.74 -8.04 8.90
C VAL A 10 -22.63 -9.05 10.05
N ARG A 11 -23.53 -10.04 10.12
CA ARG A 11 -23.46 -11.09 11.15
C ARG A 11 -22.20 -11.95 11.01
N ILE A 12 -21.83 -12.32 9.77
CA ILE A 12 -20.61 -13.09 9.49
C ILE A 12 -19.36 -12.29 9.89
N LEU A 13 -19.26 -11.02 9.47
CA LEU A 13 -18.14 -10.15 9.82
C LEU A 13 -18.01 -9.97 11.32
N ARG A 14 -19.13 -9.80 12.05
CA ARG A 14 -19.13 -9.71 13.51
C ARG A 14 -18.51 -10.96 14.14
N GLN A 15 -18.99 -12.13 13.71
CA GLN A 15 -18.58 -13.39 14.29
C GLN A 15 -17.09 -13.64 14.01
N TRP A 16 -16.66 -13.37 12.78
CA TRP A 16 -15.26 -13.46 12.38
C TRP A 16 -14.37 -12.52 13.19
N TYR A 17 -14.74 -11.23 13.31
CA TYR A 17 -13.99 -10.26 14.10
C TYR A 17 -13.78 -10.73 15.56
N ILE A 18 -14.84 -11.21 16.21
CA ILE A 18 -14.77 -11.69 17.60
C ILE A 18 -13.90 -12.94 17.72
N TRP A 19 -14.12 -13.95 16.86
CA TRP A 19 -13.33 -15.18 16.89
C TRP A 19 -11.85 -14.91 16.61
N GLN A 20 -11.54 -14.08 15.62
CA GLN A 20 -10.18 -13.75 15.24
C GLN A 20 -9.41 -13.13 16.42
N LEU A 21 -10.01 -12.15 17.10
CA LEU A 21 -9.41 -11.53 18.28
C LEU A 21 -9.26 -12.53 19.45
N GLY A 22 -10.29 -13.33 19.72
CA GLY A 22 -10.27 -14.32 20.80
C GLY A 22 -9.24 -15.43 20.58
N ILE A 23 -9.19 -15.99 19.37
CA ILE A 23 -8.23 -17.05 19.00
C ILE A 23 -6.81 -16.52 19.04
N ALA A 24 -6.55 -15.33 18.49
CA ALA A 24 -5.23 -14.70 18.54
C ALA A 24 -4.73 -14.53 19.98
N PHE A 25 -5.61 -14.06 20.88
CA PHE A 25 -5.26 -13.90 22.30
C PHE A 25 -4.97 -15.22 23.00
N ILE A 26 -5.80 -16.25 22.79
CA ILE A 26 -5.54 -17.59 23.34
C ILE A 26 -4.20 -18.12 22.82
N ALA A 27 -3.93 -17.96 21.52
CA ALA A 27 -2.68 -18.42 20.92
C ALA A 27 -1.46 -17.69 21.50
N PHE A 28 -1.55 -16.36 21.73
CA PHE A 28 -0.50 -15.62 22.44
C PHE A 28 -0.22 -16.21 23.82
N CYS A 29 -1.26 -16.45 24.63
CA CYS A 29 -1.12 -17.05 25.95
C CYS A 29 -0.55 -18.48 25.90
N MET A 30 -0.93 -19.28 24.90
CA MET A 30 -0.44 -20.66 24.79
C MET A 30 1.00 -20.73 24.27
N SER A 31 1.45 -19.74 23.51
CA SER A 31 2.78 -19.78 22.92
C SER A 31 3.94 -19.82 23.93
N PHE A 32 3.70 -19.41 25.19
CA PHE A 32 4.65 -19.53 26.29
C PHE A 32 5.08 -20.98 26.60
N PHE A 33 4.31 -21.97 26.17
CA PHE A 33 4.68 -23.38 26.37
C PHE A 33 5.83 -23.83 25.46
N TRP A 34 6.09 -23.10 24.37
CA TRP A 34 7.05 -23.52 23.34
C TRP A 34 8.17 -22.51 23.08
N GLU A 35 7.94 -21.23 23.38
CA GLU A 35 8.94 -20.18 23.22
C GLU A 35 9.37 -19.62 24.59
N PRO A 36 10.65 -19.29 24.78
CA PRO A 36 11.16 -18.77 26.06
C PRO A 36 10.43 -17.51 26.52
N PHE A 37 10.21 -17.39 27.84
CA PHE A 37 9.64 -16.19 28.42
C PHE A 37 10.63 -15.02 28.34
N GLY A 38 10.23 -13.94 27.67
CA GLY A 38 11.01 -12.72 27.50
C GLY A 38 10.15 -11.46 27.52
N SER A 39 10.81 -10.29 27.64
CA SER A 39 10.13 -8.99 27.73
C SER A 39 9.25 -8.68 26.51
N THR A 40 9.68 -9.07 25.31
CA THR A 40 8.90 -8.92 24.07
C THR A 40 7.59 -9.69 24.13
N ARG A 41 7.61 -10.94 24.61
CA ARG A 41 6.42 -11.79 24.67
C ARG A 41 5.42 -11.33 25.72
N LEU A 42 5.92 -10.83 26.85
CA LEU A 42 5.07 -10.20 27.85
C LEU A 42 4.34 -8.97 27.28
N ILE A 43 5.04 -8.14 26.49
CA ILE A 43 4.44 -6.98 25.82
C ILE A 43 3.35 -7.43 24.84
N GLU A 44 3.60 -8.45 24.02
CA GLU A 44 2.61 -8.96 23.06
C GLU A 44 1.35 -9.49 23.73
N VAL A 45 1.47 -10.20 24.85
CA VAL A 45 0.30 -10.71 25.59
C VAL A 45 -0.49 -9.59 26.25
N ILE A 46 0.20 -8.63 26.88
CA ILE A 46 -0.48 -7.47 27.47
C ILE A 46 -1.17 -6.66 26.37
N ALA A 47 -0.47 -6.35 25.27
CA ALA A 47 -1.03 -5.59 24.16
C ALA A 47 -2.18 -6.36 23.48
N GLY A 48 -2.04 -7.67 23.30
CA GLY A 48 -3.09 -8.56 22.82
C GLY A 48 -4.33 -8.55 23.72
N ALA A 49 -4.14 -8.63 25.05
CA ALA A 49 -5.24 -8.53 26.01
C ALA A 49 -5.98 -7.20 25.88
N LEU A 50 -5.24 -6.08 25.80
CA LEU A 50 -5.83 -4.74 25.62
C LEU A 50 -6.60 -4.63 24.30
N VAL A 51 -6.06 -5.20 23.22
CA VAL A 51 -6.75 -5.26 21.93
C VAL A 51 -8.07 -6.01 22.04
N VAL A 52 -8.09 -7.18 22.68
CA VAL A 52 -9.33 -7.95 22.84
C VAL A 52 -10.32 -7.23 23.75
N ILE A 53 -9.88 -6.77 24.94
CA ILE A 53 -10.75 -6.12 25.93
C ILE A 53 -11.42 -4.89 25.32
N PHE A 54 -10.65 -4.02 24.67
CA PHE A 54 -11.19 -2.80 24.10
C PHE A 54 -11.80 -3.00 22.70
N GLY A 55 -11.46 -4.10 22.02
CA GLY A 55 -11.90 -4.39 20.66
C GLY A 55 -13.21 -5.18 20.59
N ILE A 56 -13.43 -6.13 21.50
CA ILE A 56 -14.59 -7.04 21.47
C ILE A 56 -15.93 -6.32 21.65
N GLY A 57 -15.91 -5.18 22.36
CA GLY A 57 -17.09 -4.34 22.57
C GLY A 57 -17.51 -3.51 21.36
N ILE A 58 -16.61 -3.29 20.39
CA ILE A 58 -16.84 -2.41 19.24
C ILE A 58 -18.10 -2.79 18.45
N PRO A 59 -18.31 -4.06 18.06
CA PRO A 59 -19.50 -4.45 17.30
C PRO A 59 -20.84 -4.26 18.04
N PHE A 60 -20.80 -4.05 19.36
CA PHE A 60 -21.98 -3.90 20.22
C PHE A 60 -22.22 -2.45 20.66
N GLU A 61 -21.39 -1.51 20.20
CA GLU A 61 -21.50 -0.11 20.58
C GLU A 61 -22.83 0.51 20.13
N LYS A 62 -23.54 1.14 21.07
CA LYS A 62 -24.73 1.94 20.76
C LYS A 62 -24.35 3.37 20.34
N PRO A 63 -25.19 4.07 19.55
CA PRO A 63 -25.03 5.49 19.27
C PRO A 63 -24.99 6.33 20.56
N LEU A 64 -24.07 7.30 20.63
CA LEU A 64 -23.92 8.19 21.79
C LEU A 64 -24.73 9.48 21.64
N LYS A 65 -25.43 9.88 22.71
CA LYS A 65 -26.19 11.15 22.78
C LYS A 65 -25.26 12.37 22.73
N ALA A 66 -25.81 13.54 22.41
CA ALA A 66 -25.07 14.80 22.25
C ALA A 66 -24.33 15.23 23.53
N GLU A 67 -24.96 15.07 24.70
CA GLU A 67 -24.35 15.43 25.99
C GLU A 67 -23.14 14.56 26.40
N GLN A 68 -22.95 13.39 25.79
CA GLN A 68 -21.94 12.41 26.20
C GLN A 68 -20.54 12.70 25.64
N LYS A 69 -20.04 13.94 25.80
CA LYS A 69 -18.77 14.41 25.23
C LYS A 69 -17.57 13.53 25.62
N PHE A 70 -17.41 13.21 26.90
CA PHE A 70 -16.30 12.39 27.40
C PHE A 70 -16.30 10.97 26.79
N LYS A 71 -17.46 10.30 26.75
CA LYS A 71 -17.59 8.96 26.13
C LYS A 71 -17.25 8.98 24.64
N ARG A 72 -17.57 10.07 23.93
CA ARG A 72 -17.22 10.23 22.52
C ARG A 72 -15.71 10.36 22.32
N VAL A 73 -15.01 11.05 23.21
CA VAL A 73 -13.54 11.15 23.18
C VAL A 73 -12.92 9.78 23.42
N LEU A 74 -13.31 9.08 24.50
CA LEU A 74 -12.82 7.73 24.80
C LEU A 74 -13.04 6.75 23.65
N ARG A 75 -14.23 6.78 23.03
CA ARG A 75 -14.53 5.94 21.86
C ARG A 75 -13.60 6.25 20.69
N LYS A 76 -13.34 7.53 20.39
CA LYS A 76 -12.38 7.92 19.34
C LYS A 76 -10.97 7.42 19.66
N CYS A 77 -10.50 7.61 20.89
CA CYS A 77 -9.19 7.11 21.33
C CYS A 77 -9.08 5.59 21.15
N ASN A 78 -10.13 4.84 21.49
CA ASN A 78 -10.17 3.40 21.25
C ASN A 78 -10.04 3.07 19.76
N TYR A 79 -10.80 3.73 18.87
CA TYR A 79 -10.67 3.47 17.43
C TYR A 79 -9.26 3.75 16.88
N TYR A 80 -8.58 4.81 17.34
CA TYR A 80 -7.20 5.10 16.96
C TYR A 80 -6.22 4.04 17.48
N PHE A 81 -6.37 3.63 18.74
CA PHE A 81 -5.58 2.55 19.32
C PHE A 81 -5.76 1.26 18.51
N GLN A 82 -7.01 0.87 18.24
CA GLN A 82 -7.34 -0.37 17.54
C GLN A 82 -6.89 -0.35 16.07
N SER A 83 -6.89 0.81 15.40
CA SER A 83 -6.42 0.90 14.01
C SER A 83 -4.94 0.57 13.86
N VAL A 84 -4.12 0.85 14.88
CA VAL A 84 -2.69 0.49 14.86
C VAL A 84 -2.49 -0.89 15.48
N ALA A 85 -3.03 -1.09 16.68
CA ALA A 85 -2.77 -2.28 17.47
C ALA A 85 -3.30 -3.56 16.82
N GLN A 86 -4.50 -3.56 16.22
CA GLN A 86 -5.00 -4.76 15.54
C GLN A 86 -4.20 -5.11 14.30
N ILE A 87 -3.89 -4.13 13.44
CA ILE A 87 -3.20 -4.43 12.19
C ILE A 87 -1.79 -5.00 12.47
N LEU A 88 -1.16 -4.56 13.56
CA LEU A 88 0.14 -5.07 14.02
C LEU A 88 0.05 -6.43 14.73
N LEU A 89 -0.92 -6.60 15.64
CA LEU A 89 -1.00 -7.80 16.50
C LEU A 89 -1.71 -8.98 15.84
N LEU A 90 -2.55 -8.75 14.83
CA LEU A 90 -3.22 -9.84 14.12
C LEU A 90 -2.23 -10.80 13.43
N PRO A 91 -1.23 -10.32 12.66
CA PRO A 91 -0.15 -11.18 12.16
C PRO A 91 0.56 -11.97 13.24
N LEU A 92 0.94 -11.32 14.34
CA LEU A 92 1.65 -11.98 15.45
C LEU A 92 0.78 -13.04 16.12
N GLY A 93 -0.52 -12.80 16.25
CA GLY A 93 -1.50 -13.76 16.75
C GLY A 93 -1.63 -14.96 15.81
N LEU A 94 -1.64 -14.72 14.50
CA LEU A 94 -1.63 -15.77 13.48
C LEU A 94 -0.33 -16.59 13.55
N ALA A 95 0.83 -15.96 13.77
CA ALA A 95 2.08 -16.66 13.97
C ALA A 95 2.05 -17.59 15.18
N ALA A 96 1.45 -17.14 16.29
CA ALA A 96 1.25 -17.99 17.47
C ALA A 96 0.30 -19.18 17.17
N VAL A 97 -0.75 -18.97 16.37
CA VAL A 97 -1.65 -20.06 15.93
C VAL A 97 -0.88 -21.10 15.08
N ILE A 98 -0.05 -20.65 14.14
CA ILE A 98 0.79 -21.54 13.31
C ILE A 98 1.73 -22.36 14.18
N LEU A 99 2.42 -21.72 15.13
CA LEU A 99 3.30 -22.40 16.06
C LEU A 99 2.54 -23.49 16.84
N MET A 100 1.37 -23.14 17.37
CA MET A 100 0.51 -24.09 18.09
C MET A 100 0.08 -25.26 17.20
N PHE A 101 -0.33 -25.00 15.95
CA PHE A 101 -0.71 -26.07 15.01
C PHE A 101 0.47 -26.97 14.65
N HIS A 102 1.66 -26.40 14.48
CA HIS A 102 2.87 -27.19 14.26
C HIS A 102 3.21 -28.06 15.48
N LYS A 103 3.15 -27.51 16.70
CA LYS A 103 3.55 -28.21 17.92
C LYS A 103 2.52 -29.21 18.44
N VAL A 104 1.23 -28.90 18.34
CA VAL A 104 0.13 -29.72 18.89
C VAL A 104 -0.47 -30.65 17.84
N LEU A 105 -0.72 -30.14 16.64
CA LEU A 105 -1.35 -30.89 15.57
C LEU A 105 -0.34 -31.53 14.60
N LEU A 106 0.96 -31.28 14.82
CA LEU A 106 2.07 -31.83 14.02
C LEU A 106 1.93 -31.54 12.51
N LEU A 107 1.33 -30.39 12.17
CA LEU A 107 1.20 -29.96 10.77
C LEU A 107 2.54 -29.44 10.23
N ASN A 108 2.81 -29.76 8.96
CA ASN A 108 4.05 -29.35 8.29
C ASN A 108 4.06 -27.86 7.92
N TYR A 109 5.21 -27.22 8.07
CA TYR A 109 5.38 -25.79 7.79
C TYR A 109 5.01 -25.33 6.37
N PRO A 110 5.29 -26.07 5.28
CA PRO A 110 4.84 -25.65 3.94
C PRO A 110 3.32 -25.53 3.82
N ILE A 111 2.57 -26.47 4.41
CA ILE A 111 1.10 -26.45 4.38
C ILE A 111 0.60 -25.26 5.21
N LEU A 112 1.16 -25.08 6.41
CA LEU A 112 0.81 -23.95 7.27
C LEU A 112 1.14 -22.62 6.61
N ALA A 113 2.27 -22.51 5.89
CA ALA A 113 2.65 -21.31 5.17
C ALA A 113 1.64 -20.94 4.08
N ILE A 114 1.20 -21.91 3.28
CA ILE A 114 0.16 -21.68 2.25
C ILE A 114 -1.14 -21.22 2.89
N LEU A 115 -1.62 -21.91 3.92
CA LEU A 115 -2.86 -21.56 4.61
C LEU A 115 -2.80 -20.15 5.23
N THR A 116 -1.65 -19.81 5.81
CA THR A 116 -1.40 -18.49 6.38
C THR A 116 -1.41 -17.39 5.33
N MET A 117 -0.67 -17.56 4.23
CA MET A 117 -0.66 -16.59 3.14
C MET A 117 -2.08 -16.36 2.58
N LEU A 118 -2.86 -17.44 2.40
CA LEU A 118 -4.25 -17.33 1.96
C LEU A 118 -5.13 -16.59 2.97
N TYR A 119 -4.94 -16.82 4.27
CA TYR A 119 -5.70 -16.14 5.31
C TYR A 119 -5.33 -14.66 5.43
N VAL A 120 -4.04 -14.31 5.32
CA VAL A 120 -3.55 -12.92 5.35
C VAL A 120 -4.26 -12.05 4.31
N LEU A 121 -4.56 -12.58 3.12
CA LEU A 121 -5.30 -11.86 2.07
C LEU A 121 -6.62 -11.25 2.55
N ILE A 122 -7.29 -11.90 3.50
CA ILE A 122 -8.64 -11.51 3.94
C ILE A 122 -8.71 -11.17 5.44
N MET A 123 -7.65 -11.43 6.20
CA MET A 123 -7.58 -11.27 7.67
C MET A 123 -8.01 -9.89 8.17
N TYR A 124 -7.73 -8.84 7.40
CA TYR A 124 -8.00 -7.45 7.81
C TYR A 124 -9.41 -6.97 7.47
N VAL A 125 -10.21 -7.73 6.71
CA VAL A 125 -11.57 -7.35 6.28
C VAL A 125 -12.50 -7.02 7.46
N PRO A 126 -12.56 -7.83 8.55
CA PRO A 126 -13.42 -7.50 9.69
C PRO A 126 -12.96 -6.24 10.43
N THR A 127 -11.64 -6.05 10.57
CA THR A 127 -11.05 -4.84 11.19
C THR A 127 -11.33 -3.60 10.33
N ALA A 128 -11.28 -3.70 9.00
CA ALA A 128 -11.67 -2.61 8.11
C ALA A 128 -13.12 -2.17 8.35
N TYR A 129 -14.05 -3.13 8.49
CA TYR A 129 -15.46 -2.85 8.72
C TYR A 129 -15.76 -2.26 10.11
N TYR A 130 -15.16 -2.80 11.17
CA TYR A 130 -15.49 -2.39 12.54
C TYR A 130 -14.66 -1.25 13.07
N VAL A 131 -13.40 -1.13 12.63
CA VAL A 131 -12.44 -0.17 13.20
C VAL A 131 -12.17 0.94 12.20
N LEU A 132 -11.60 0.60 11.02
CA LEU A 132 -11.04 1.59 10.10
C LEU A 132 -12.10 2.48 9.43
N VAL A 133 -13.31 1.96 9.19
CA VAL A 133 -14.39 2.73 8.55
C VAL A 133 -14.77 3.99 9.33
N ASN A 134 -14.54 4.02 10.65
CA ASN A 134 -14.98 5.10 11.54
C ASN A 134 -14.23 6.42 11.36
N PHE A 135 -13.16 6.43 10.56
CA PHE A 135 -12.43 7.65 10.20
C PHE A 135 -13.29 8.50 9.26
N LYS A 136 -13.68 9.70 9.73
CA LYS A 136 -14.59 10.59 8.99
C LYS A 136 -13.89 11.62 8.13
N SER A 137 -12.76 12.17 8.60
CA SER A 137 -12.00 13.20 7.87
C SER A 137 -11.28 12.56 6.68
N TYR A 138 -11.40 13.13 5.48
CA TYR A 138 -10.68 12.66 4.30
C TYR A 138 -9.16 12.70 4.51
N ILE A 139 -8.63 13.74 5.15
CA ILE A 139 -7.20 13.83 5.50
C ILE A 139 -6.82 12.72 6.48
N GLY A 140 -7.67 12.47 7.49
CA GLY A 140 -7.47 11.37 8.44
C GLY A 140 -7.46 9.99 7.76
N ARG A 141 -8.26 9.80 6.72
CA ARG A 141 -8.28 8.57 5.91
C ARG A 141 -7.01 8.41 5.06
N ILE A 142 -6.49 9.51 4.50
CA ILE A 142 -5.21 9.52 3.77
C ILE A 142 -4.08 9.11 4.71
N ILE A 143 -3.98 9.73 5.89
CA ILE A 143 -2.97 9.39 6.89
C ILE A 143 -3.12 7.94 7.35
N LEU A 144 -4.35 7.48 7.58
CA LEU A 144 -4.60 6.08 7.95
C LEU A 144 -4.09 5.11 6.89
N ILE A 145 -4.45 5.32 5.61
CA ILE A 145 -4.04 4.42 4.53
C ILE A 145 -2.52 4.42 4.38
N THR A 146 -1.93 5.60 4.32
CA THR A 146 -0.49 5.76 4.11
C THR A 146 0.28 5.27 5.33
N VAL A 147 0.17 5.92 6.47
CA VAL A 147 1.07 5.65 7.60
C VAL A 147 0.77 4.33 8.34
N VAL A 148 -0.51 3.94 8.42
CA VAL A 148 -0.91 2.80 9.26
C VAL A 148 -1.14 1.55 8.42
N VAL A 149 -2.02 1.62 7.43
CA VAL A 149 -2.50 0.42 6.72
C VAL A 149 -1.42 -0.13 5.81
N PHE A 150 -0.78 0.69 4.98
CA PHE A 150 0.17 0.20 4.01
C PHE A 150 1.43 -0.38 4.68
N GLU A 151 2.10 0.36 5.57
CA GLU A 151 3.30 -0.13 6.27
C GLU A 151 3.01 -1.40 7.09
N THR A 152 1.90 -1.41 7.83
CA THR A 152 1.62 -2.53 8.75
C THR A 152 1.11 -3.76 8.02
N ILE A 153 0.29 -3.62 6.97
CA ILE A 153 -0.12 -4.76 6.13
C ILE A 153 1.07 -5.26 5.28
N GLY A 154 1.96 -4.36 4.84
CA GLY A 154 3.17 -4.69 4.07
C GLY A 154 4.09 -5.72 4.74
N SER A 155 4.03 -5.84 6.06
CA SER A 155 4.78 -6.84 6.85
C SER A 155 3.92 -8.03 7.33
N GLY A 156 2.65 -8.11 6.94
CA GLY A 156 1.66 -9.03 7.51
C GLY A 156 2.04 -10.51 7.39
N SER A 157 2.42 -10.99 6.20
CA SER A 157 2.81 -12.38 5.98
C SER A 157 4.12 -12.74 6.67
N ILE A 158 5.11 -11.84 6.63
CA ILE A 158 6.43 -12.00 7.26
C ILE A 158 6.25 -12.16 8.77
N LEU A 159 5.46 -11.28 9.40
CA LEU A 159 5.16 -11.36 10.83
C LEU A 159 4.36 -12.62 11.16
N SER A 160 3.41 -12.99 10.31
CA SER A 160 2.61 -14.21 10.48
C SER A 160 3.45 -15.47 10.38
N LEU A 161 4.54 -15.47 9.62
CA LEU A 161 5.43 -16.64 9.41
C LEU A 161 6.70 -16.60 10.25
N MET A 162 6.81 -15.69 11.22
CA MET A 162 8.05 -15.46 11.98
C MET A 162 8.59 -16.69 12.73
N TYR A 163 7.73 -17.67 13.07
CA TYR A 163 8.13 -18.93 13.73
C TYR A 163 8.46 -20.07 12.77
N THR A 164 8.33 -19.84 11.46
CA THR A 164 8.70 -20.81 10.44
C THR A 164 10.16 -20.60 10.05
N ARG A 165 10.94 -21.67 9.89
CA ARG A 165 12.31 -21.52 9.41
C ARG A 165 12.32 -21.48 7.88
N PRO A 166 13.13 -20.60 7.25
CA PRO A 166 13.23 -20.52 5.80
C PRO A 166 13.46 -21.86 5.09
N LYS A 167 14.32 -22.71 5.66
CA LYS A 167 14.64 -24.03 5.11
C LYS A 167 13.46 -25.02 5.16
N GLU A 168 12.48 -24.79 6.04
CA GLU A 168 11.36 -25.70 6.29
C GLU A 168 10.16 -25.42 5.38
N ILE A 169 9.98 -24.19 4.90
CA ILE A 169 8.88 -23.82 3.99
C ILE A 169 9.24 -24.02 2.50
N GLY A 170 10.53 -24.05 2.17
CA GLY A 170 11.02 -24.20 0.80
C GLY A 170 11.21 -22.87 0.07
N SER A 171 12.13 -22.86 -0.91
CA SER A 171 12.61 -21.64 -1.58
C SER A 171 11.53 -20.87 -2.33
N ILE A 172 10.58 -21.57 -2.95
CA ILE A 172 9.50 -20.94 -3.72
C ILE A 172 8.56 -20.17 -2.79
N LEU A 173 8.07 -20.81 -1.71
CA LEU A 173 7.19 -20.15 -0.73
C LEU A 173 7.91 -19.01 -0.03
N GLN A 174 9.19 -19.18 0.30
CA GLN A 174 10.00 -18.09 0.84
C GLN A 174 10.11 -16.91 -0.14
N THR A 175 10.31 -17.18 -1.43
CA THR A 175 10.39 -16.12 -2.45
C THR A 175 9.06 -15.37 -2.56
N ILE A 176 7.93 -16.09 -2.51
CA ILE A 176 6.59 -15.48 -2.52
C ILE A 176 6.40 -14.60 -1.28
N ASP A 177 6.72 -15.10 -0.09
CA ASP A 177 6.58 -14.33 1.16
C ASP A 177 7.44 -13.06 1.16
N MET A 178 8.74 -13.23 0.90
CA MET A 178 9.73 -12.16 0.97
C MET A 178 9.62 -11.15 -0.17
N SER A 179 8.88 -11.48 -1.23
CA SER A 179 8.61 -10.53 -2.32
C SER A 179 7.58 -9.46 -1.97
N GLY A 180 6.85 -9.59 -0.86
CA GLY A 180 5.77 -8.65 -0.48
C GLY A 180 4.45 -8.86 -1.23
N VAL A 181 4.41 -9.70 -2.27
CA VAL A 181 3.24 -9.84 -3.15
C VAL A 181 1.96 -10.27 -2.42
N VAL A 182 2.05 -11.14 -1.40
CA VAL A 182 0.89 -11.56 -0.59
C VAL A 182 0.32 -10.37 0.18
N ASN A 183 1.20 -9.55 0.74
CA ASN A 183 0.83 -8.37 1.51
C ASN A 183 0.25 -7.28 0.61
N ALA A 184 0.80 -7.11 -0.60
CA ALA A 184 0.26 -6.24 -1.64
C ALA A 184 -1.20 -6.59 -1.99
N PHE A 185 -1.51 -7.88 -2.19
CA PHE A 185 -2.89 -8.31 -2.45
C PHE A 185 -3.80 -8.17 -1.22
N ALA A 186 -3.31 -8.48 -0.02
CA ALA A 186 -4.06 -8.24 1.22
C ALA A 186 -4.42 -6.75 1.39
N PHE A 187 -3.48 -5.86 1.04
CA PHE A 187 -3.70 -4.42 1.04
C PHE A 187 -4.75 -4.01 0.01
N ILE A 188 -4.67 -4.50 -1.23
CA ILE A 188 -5.64 -4.21 -2.30
C ILE A 188 -7.06 -4.59 -1.86
N ILE A 189 -7.25 -5.80 -1.31
CA ILE A 189 -8.54 -6.28 -0.82
C ILE A 189 -9.05 -5.38 0.32
N THR A 190 -8.19 -5.11 1.30
CA THR A 190 -8.56 -4.36 2.51
C THR A 190 -8.91 -2.91 2.18
N VAL A 191 -8.07 -2.21 1.42
CA VAL A 191 -8.30 -0.81 1.03
C VAL A 191 -9.42 -0.70 0.01
N GLY A 192 -9.54 -1.64 -0.93
CA GLY A 192 -10.67 -1.70 -1.86
C GLY A 192 -12.01 -1.80 -1.12
N PHE A 193 -12.09 -2.69 -0.13
CA PHE A 193 -13.27 -2.83 0.72
C PHE A 193 -13.51 -1.57 1.58
N LEU A 194 -12.46 -0.97 2.14
CA LEU A 194 -12.58 0.24 2.96
C LEU A 194 -13.07 1.44 2.14
N MET A 195 -12.56 1.62 0.92
CA MET A 195 -13.01 2.67 -0.01
C MET A 195 -14.49 2.46 -0.39
N TYR A 196 -14.91 1.22 -0.64
CA TYR A 196 -16.32 0.88 -0.85
C TYR A 196 -17.18 1.26 0.37
N LEU A 197 -16.76 0.93 1.59
CA LEU A 197 -17.49 1.29 2.81
C LEU A 197 -17.56 2.81 3.03
N TRP A 198 -16.58 3.55 2.52
CA TRP A 198 -16.57 5.02 2.53
C TRP A 198 -17.37 5.66 1.39
N GLY A 199 -17.99 4.85 0.52
CA GLY A 199 -18.87 5.31 -0.55
C GLY A 199 -18.15 5.65 -1.86
N PHE A 200 -16.90 5.23 -2.04
CA PHE A 200 -16.18 5.44 -3.30
C PHE A 200 -16.37 4.27 -4.26
N LYS A 201 -16.45 4.59 -5.55
CA LYS A 201 -16.43 3.59 -6.63
C LYS A 201 -15.01 3.07 -6.85
N LEU A 202 -14.89 1.84 -7.33
CA LEU A 202 -13.63 1.28 -7.78
C LEU A 202 -13.05 2.11 -8.95
N PRO A 203 -11.71 2.14 -9.10
CA PRO A 203 -11.07 2.91 -10.16
C PRO A 203 -11.42 2.33 -11.53
N GLY A 204 -11.39 3.19 -12.55
CA GLY A 204 -11.60 2.79 -13.93
C GLY A 204 -10.41 1.97 -14.45
N TRP A 205 -10.71 0.96 -15.28
CA TRP A 205 -9.69 0.12 -15.93
C TRP A 205 -9.53 0.45 -17.42
N ARG A 206 -10.54 1.08 -18.03
CA ARG A 206 -10.57 1.40 -19.46
C ARG A 206 -10.32 2.88 -19.67
N LEU A 207 -9.72 3.19 -20.81
CA LEU A 207 -9.50 4.58 -21.22
C LEU A 207 -10.83 5.32 -21.34
N SER A 208 -10.86 6.55 -20.82
CA SER A 208 -12.01 7.44 -20.89
C SER A 208 -12.38 7.76 -22.35
N ARG A 209 -13.68 7.77 -22.63
CA ARG A 209 -14.21 8.16 -23.95
C ARG A 209 -14.10 9.67 -24.22
N SER A 210 -13.97 10.50 -23.18
CA SER A 210 -13.79 11.95 -23.32
C SER A 210 -12.32 12.35 -23.48
N ALA A 211 -11.38 11.39 -23.37
CA ALA A 211 -9.96 11.65 -23.52
C ALA A 211 -9.58 11.81 -25.01
N ASN A 212 -8.75 12.80 -25.30
CA ASN A 212 -8.20 12.99 -26.63
C ASN A 212 -7.05 12.00 -26.85
N TRP A 213 -7.16 11.16 -27.88
CA TRP A 213 -6.17 10.13 -28.19
C TRP A 213 -4.76 10.66 -28.43
N LEU A 214 -4.57 11.88 -28.96
CA LEU A 214 -3.24 12.47 -29.13
C LEU A 214 -2.61 12.79 -27.78
N VAL A 215 -3.41 13.27 -26.82
CA VAL A 215 -2.93 13.57 -25.45
C VAL A 215 -2.65 12.28 -24.69
N VAL A 216 -3.49 11.26 -24.85
CA VAL A 216 -3.25 9.92 -24.28
C VAL A 216 -1.96 9.32 -24.85
N SER A 217 -1.78 9.38 -26.17
CA SER A 217 -0.58 8.88 -26.85
C SER A 217 0.67 9.64 -26.38
N PHE A 218 0.59 10.96 -26.24
CA PHE A 218 1.67 11.76 -25.68
C PHE A 218 2.03 11.34 -24.26
N ALA A 219 1.05 11.14 -23.37
CA ALA A 219 1.31 10.65 -22.01
C ALA A 219 1.98 9.27 -22.01
N ILE A 220 1.51 8.34 -22.85
CA ILE A 220 2.09 7.01 -22.99
C ILE A 220 3.54 7.10 -23.49
N VAL A 221 3.83 7.93 -24.49
CA VAL A 221 5.20 8.13 -25.00
C VAL A 221 6.13 8.66 -23.91
N VAL A 222 5.66 9.61 -23.09
CA VAL A 222 6.44 10.14 -21.96
C VAL A 222 6.72 9.04 -20.93
N LEU A 223 5.73 8.21 -20.60
CA LEU A 223 5.91 7.09 -19.66
C LEU A 223 6.86 6.02 -20.23
N LEU A 224 6.74 5.69 -21.52
CA LEU A 224 7.66 4.76 -22.19
C LEU A 224 9.09 5.32 -22.23
N ALA A 225 9.27 6.60 -22.51
CA ALA A 225 10.57 7.25 -22.47
C ALA A 225 11.20 7.19 -21.07
N LEU A 226 10.39 7.40 -20.03
CA LEU A 226 10.82 7.28 -18.64
C LEU A 226 11.26 5.84 -18.31
N ILE A 227 10.46 4.84 -18.70
CA ILE A 227 10.77 3.42 -18.52
C ILE A 227 12.08 3.07 -19.21
N VAL A 228 12.26 3.50 -20.46
CA VAL A 228 13.46 3.21 -21.24
C VAL A 228 14.69 3.88 -20.64
N TRP A 229 14.57 5.14 -20.23
CA TRP A 229 15.67 5.87 -19.60
C TRP A 229 16.07 5.25 -18.25
N ASN A 230 15.10 4.95 -17.38
CA ASN A 230 15.35 4.38 -16.06
C ASN A 230 15.90 2.95 -16.12
N GLY A 231 15.37 2.15 -17.04
CA GLY A 231 15.69 0.72 -17.15
C GLY A 231 16.84 0.39 -18.08
N PHE A 232 17.23 1.26 -19.01
CA PHE A 232 18.25 0.95 -20.03
C PHE A 232 19.26 2.08 -20.25
N GLY A 233 19.20 3.18 -19.49
CA GLY A 233 20.17 4.26 -19.57
C GLY A 233 21.57 3.78 -19.14
N SER A 234 22.58 4.03 -19.97
CA SER A 234 23.97 3.61 -19.72
C SER A 234 24.98 4.78 -19.78
N GLY A 235 24.48 6.01 -19.93
CA GLY A 235 25.33 7.20 -19.93
C GLY A 235 25.89 7.53 -18.55
N ASP A 236 27.12 8.00 -18.51
CA ASP A 236 27.91 8.33 -17.31
C ASP A 236 28.28 9.83 -17.26
N LYS A 237 27.92 10.60 -18.28
CA LYS A 237 28.28 12.02 -18.47
C LYS A 237 27.08 12.83 -18.93
N LEU A 238 27.09 14.13 -18.67
CA LEU A 238 26.02 15.03 -19.11
C LEU A 238 25.76 15.00 -20.63
N SER A 239 26.79 14.72 -21.44
CA SER A 239 26.66 14.63 -22.90
C SER A 239 25.95 13.36 -23.38
N ASN A 240 25.89 12.31 -22.57
CA ASN A 240 25.40 10.99 -22.98
C ASN A 240 24.33 10.37 -22.07
N ILE A 241 24.03 10.97 -20.90
CA ILE A 241 23.07 10.48 -19.88
C ILE A 241 21.63 10.29 -20.40
N PHE A 242 21.26 10.97 -21.49
CA PHE A 242 19.94 10.85 -22.13
C PHE A 242 19.99 10.26 -23.55
N THR A 243 21.15 9.78 -24.01
CA THR A 243 21.33 9.31 -25.39
C THR A 243 22.03 7.95 -25.50
N SER A 244 22.73 7.52 -24.45
CA SER A 244 23.35 6.19 -24.37
C SER A 244 22.42 5.21 -23.67
N TYR A 245 22.16 4.10 -24.36
CA TYR A 245 21.28 3.03 -23.89
C TYR A 245 21.96 1.67 -24.07
N ASP A 246 21.82 0.81 -23.07
CA ASP A 246 22.11 -0.61 -23.17
C ASP A 246 20.82 -1.40 -22.93
N PHE A 247 20.34 -2.09 -23.97
CA PHE A 247 19.13 -2.91 -23.92
C PHE A 247 19.40 -4.35 -23.49
N SER A 248 20.57 -4.63 -22.91
CA SER A 248 20.80 -5.90 -22.24
C SER A 248 19.85 -6.02 -21.04
N LEU A 249 19.11 -7.14 -20.98
CA LEU A 249 18.32 -7.45 -19.80
C LEU A 249 19.28 -8.04 -18.75
N GLY A 250 19.32 -7.43 -17.56
CA GLY A 250 20.03 -7.98 -16.41
C GLY A 250 19.45 -9.31 -15.91
N HIS A 251 19.46 -9.52 -14.59
CA HIS A 251 18.94 -10.76 -14.03
C HIS A 251 17.41 -10.76 -14.04
N PHE A 252 16.80 -11.78 -14.65
CA PHE A 252 15.34 -11.95 -14.64
C PHE A 252 14.97 -13.25 -13.92
N ASN A 253 14.25 -13.15 -12.80
CA ASN A 253 13.83 -14.31 -12.01
C ASN A 253 12.50 -14.04 -11.28
N LEU A 254 11.96 -15.08 -10.63
CA LEU A 254 10.69 -15.01 -9.92
C LEU A 254 10.66 -13.91 -8.85
N LYS A 255 11.73 -13.73 -8.08
CA LYS A 255 11.80 -12.69 -7.05
C LYS A 255 11.59 -11.31 -7.66
N ILE A 256 12.27 -11.01 -8.77
CA ILE A 256 12.19 -9.71 -9.44
C ILE A 256 10.79 -9.45 -9.99
N VAL A 257 10.17 -10.45 -10.62
CA VAL A 257 8.79 -10.33 -11.12
C VAL A 257 7.81 -10.09 -9.96
N LEU A 258 7.93 -10.85 -8.87
CA LEU A 258 7.02 -10.73 -7.73
C LEU A 258 7.21 -9.42 -6.96
N SER A 259 8.46 -8.96 -6.78
CA SER A 259 8.75 -7.67 -6.16
C SER A 259 8.25 -6.51 -7.02
N ALA A 260 8.42 -6.56 -8.35
CA ALA A 260 7.86 -5.53 -9.23
C ALA A 260 6.32 -5.49 -9.22
N LEU A 261 5.65 -6.61 -8.92
CA LEU A 261 4.19 -6.63 -8.75
C LEU A 261 3.70 -5.87 -7.51
N GLU A 262 4.59 -5.54 -6.56
CA GLU A 262 4.24 -4.69 -5.42
C GLU A 262 3.79 -3.29 -5.87
N THR A 263 4.31 -2.78 -6.99
CA THR A 263 3.86 -1.51 -7.61
C THR A 263 2.35 -1.45 -7.85
N VAL A 264 1.69 -2.61 -8.04
CA VAL A 264 0.22 -2.67 -8.19
C VAL A 264 -0.47 -2.18 -6.91
N CYS A 265 0.06 -2.50 -5.73
CA CYS A 265 -0.50 -2.01 -4.47
C CYS A 265 -0.18 -0.54 -4.24
N GLU A 266 0.99 -0.06 -4.68
CA GLU A 266 1.35 1.36 -4.63
C GLU A 266 0.40 2.21 -5.50
N GLU A 267 0.12 1.77 -6.72
CA GLU A 267 -0.86 2.41 -7.58
C GLU A 267 -2.28 2.34 -7.01
N TRP A 268 -2.65 1.22 -6.38
CA TRP A 268 -3.91 1.09 -5.68
C TRP A 268 -4.02 2.05 -4.48
N ALA A 269 -2.94 2.23 -3.74
CA ALA A 269 -2.87 3.18 -2.63
C ALA A 269 -2.98 4.61 -3.15
N PHE A 270 -2.11 5.01 -4.07
CA PHE A 270 -1.95 6.40 -4.45
C PHE A 270 -2.91 6.86 -5.55
N ARG A 271 -3.12 6.07 -6.62
CA ARG A 271 -3.92 6.51 -7.79
C ARG A 271 -5.40 6.19 -7.62
N PHE A 272 -5.73 5.25 -6.74
CA PHE A 272 -7.10 5.04 -6.31
C PHE A 272 -7.40 5.69 -4.96
N ALA A 273 -6.87 5.17 -3.85
CA ALA A 273 -7.36 5.57 -2.53
C ALA A 273 -7.00 7.03 -2.16
N VAL A 274 -5.71 7.37 -2.13
CA VAL A 274 -5.22 8.70 -1.74
C VAL A 274 -5.68 9.77 -2.72
N LEU A 275 -5.64 9.50 -4.03
CA LEU A 275 -6.10 10.44 -5.05
C LEU A 275 -7.59 10.77 -4.89
N PHE A 276 -8.45 9.77 -4.72
CA PHE A 276 -9.91 9.99 -4.61
C PHE A 276 -10.27 10.73 -3.32
N LEU A 277 -9.61 10.35 -2.21
CA LEU A 277 -9.77 11.06 -0.94
C LEU A 277 -9.27 12.50 -1.04
N SER A 278 -8.17 12.75 -1.76
CA SER A 278 -7.63 14.10 -2.01
C SER A 278 -8.59 14.93 -2.86
N LEU A 279 -9.18 14.35 -3.91
CA LEU A 279 -10.21 15.02 -4.70
C LEU A 279 -11.38 15.46 -3.80
N LYS A 280 -11.82 14.63 -2.85
CA LYS A 280 -12.85 15.06 -1.88
C LYS A 280 -12.37 16.10 -0.88
N ALA A 281 -11.19 15.92 -0.31
CA ALA A 281 -10.64 16.86 0.66
C ALA A 281 -10.50 18.27 0.07
N PHE A 282 -10.19 18.38 -1.22
CA PHE A 282 -9.92 19.64 -1.91
C PHE A 282 -11.00 20.03 -2.93
N SER A 283 -12.22 19.49 -2.82
CA SER A 283 -13.32 19.73 -3.78
C SER A 283 -13.69 21.21 -3.99
N HIS A 284 -13.46 22.04 -2.99
CA HIS A 284 -13.79 23.47 -3.01
C HIS A 284 -12.58 24.36 -3.35
N VAL A 285 -11.40 23.77 -3.60
CA VAL A 285 -10.18 24.52 -3.88
C VAL A 285 -10.07 24.84 -5.37
N LYS A 286 -9.77 26.11 -5.70
CA LYS A 286 -9.49 26.53 -7.08
C LYS A 286 -8.27 25.76 -7.62
N ASN A 287 -8.35 25.29 -8.85
CA ASN A 287 -7.33 24.43 -9.47
C ASN A 287 -7.11 23.11 -8.71
N GLN A 288 -8.16 22.56 -8.09
CA GLN A 288 -8.18 21.28 -7.39
C GLN A 288 -7.26 20.21 -7.99
N TYR A 289 -7.38 19.89 -9.29
CA TYR A 289 -6.58 18.82 -9.91
C TYR A 289 -5.09 19.08 -9.85
N VAL A 290 -4.65 20.34 -10.00
CA VAL A 290 -3.22 20.70 -9.87
C VAL A 290 -2.75 20.40 -8.45
N TRP A 291 -3.46 20.91 -7.45
CA TRP A 291 -3.09 20.68 -6.05
C TRP A 291 -3.11 19.20 -5.67
N VAL A 292 -4.14 18.47 -6.11
CA VAL A 292 -4.27 17.04 -5.85
C VAL A 292 -3.11 16.27 -6.48
N VAL A 293 -2.73 16.56 -7.73
CA VAL A 293 -1.56 15.95 -8.39
C VAL A 293 -0.27 16.24 -7.63
N LEU A 294 -0.02 17.51 -7.26
CA LEU A 294 1.18 17.90 -6.53
C LEU A 294 1.26 17.20 -5.16
N ILE A 295 0.16 17.18 -4.40
CA ILE A 295 0.11 16.55 -3.08
C ILE A 295 0.31 15.03 -3.19
N ASN A 296 -0.34 14.38 -4.17
CA ASN A 296 -0.17 12.93 -4.36
C ASN A 296 1.27 12.58 -4.74
N GLY A 297 1.89 13.39 -5.60
CA GLY A 297 3.30 13.21 -5.93
C GLY A 297 4.21 13.38 -4.72
N LEU A 298 4.05 14.46 -3.95
CA LEU A 298 4.87 14.69 -2.75
C LEU A 298 4.69 13.59 -1.70
N LEU A 299 3.45 13.12 -1.46
CA LEU A 299 3.20 12.03 -0.52
C LEU A 299 3.83 10.71 -1.02
N PHE A 300 3.76 10.43 -2.32
CA PHE A 300 4.39 9.25 -2.92
C PHE A 300 5.93 9.32 -2.88
N GLY A 301 6.50 10.51 -3.07
CA GLY A 301 7.94 10.72 -2.86
C GLY A 301 8.34 10.50 -1.41
N LEU A 302 7.71 11.22 -0.47
CA LEU A 302 8.00 11.16 0.97
C LEU A 302 7.83 9.75 1.56
N TRP A 303 6.98 8.93 0.96
CA TRP A 303 6.83 7.52 1.28
C TRP A 303 8.17 6.78 1.36
N HIS A 304 9.05 7.05 0.38
CA HIS A 304 10.35 6.39 0.26
C HIS A 304 11.35 6.79 1.34
N SER A 305 11.00 7.71 2.25
CA SER A 305 11.82 8.01 3.41
C SER A 305 12.02 6.81 4.34
N SER A 306 11.12 5.83 4.32
CA SER A 306 11.27 4.57 5.08
C SER A 306 12.49 3.76 4.64
N ASN A 307 13.00 3.93 3.41
CA ASN A 307 14.22 3.26 2.94
C ASN A 307 15.47 3.66 3.75
N LEU A 308 15.44 4.82 4.41
CA LEU A 308 16.49 5.19 5.37
C LEU A 308 16.53 4.22 6.56
N LEU A 309 15.37 3.75 7.03
CA LEU A 309 15.27 2.75 8.09
C LEU A 309 15.70 1.36 7.60
N ALA A 310 15.61 1.10 6.29
CA ALA A 310 16.11 -0.11 5.65
C ALA A 310 17.62 -0.08 5.34
N GLY A 311 18.32 1.01 5.68
CA GLY A 311 19.78 1.13 5.54
C GLY A 311 20.26 1.86 4.27
N GLN A 312 19.36 2.45 3.49
CA GLN A 312 19.74 3.26 2.32
C GLN A 312 20.41 4.57 2.76
N SER A 313 21.45 5.01 2.04
CA SER A 313 22.12 6.28 2.32
C SER A 313 21.18 7.48 2.21
N LEU A 314 21.41 8.53 3.00
CA LEU A 314 20.59 9.75 2.95
C LEU A 314 20.55 10.38 1.55
N SER A 315 21.68 10.41 0.84
CA SER A 315 21.75 10.97 -0.52
C SER A 315 20.88 10.18 -1.51
N ALA A 316 20.99 8.84 -1.49
CA ALA A 316 20.15 7.97 -2.32
C ALA A 316 18.66 8.15 -1.98
N THR A 317 18.31 8.21 -0.70
CA THR A 317 16.92 8.40 -0.25
C THR A 317 16.36 9.75 -0.68
N LEU A 318 17.11 10.84 -0.56
CA LEU A 318 16.65 12.15 -1.03
C LEU A 318 16.45 12.19 -2.55
N ASN A 319 17.35 11.55 -3.30
CA ASN A 319 17.22 11.45 -4.76
C ASN A 319 16.00 10.63 -5.16
N GLN A 320 15.78 9.48 -4.49
CA GLN A 320 14.61 8.65 -4.69
C GLN A 320 13.31 9.39 -4.34
N ILE A 321 13.25 10.11 -3.21
CA ILE A 321 12.09 10.93 -2.83
C ILE A 321 11.77 11.95 -3.93
N LEU A 322 12.79 12.63 -4.49
CA LEU A 322 12.62 13.62 -5.53
C LEU A 322 12.12 12.99 -6.85
N PHE A 323 12.77 11.93 -7.30
CA PHE A 323 12.40 11.19 -8.50
C PHE A 323 10.99 10.59 -8.39
N ALA A 324 10.71 9.90 -7.31
CA ALA A 324 9.40 9.33 -7.00
C ALA A 324 8.34 10.42 -6.86
N ALA A 325 8.65 11.62 -6.34
CA ALA A 325 7.67 12.71 -6.33
C ALA A 325 7.26 13.14 -7.75
N GLY A 326 8.21 13.28 -8.67
CA GLY A 326 7.94 13.58 -10.09
C GLY A 326 7.14 12.46 -10.77
N GLY A 327 7.57 11.20 -10.61
CA GLY A 327 6.85 10.00 -11.07
C GLY A 327 5.42 9.91 -10.51
N GLY A 328 5.32 10.20 -9.22
CA GLY A 328 4.14 10.55 -8.44
C GLY A 328 3.12 11.36 -9.22
N MET A 329 3.53 12.58 -9.55
CA MET A 329 2.70 13.58 -10.22
C MET A 329 2.28 13.14 -11.63
N ILE A 330 3.21 12.62 -12.45
CA ILE A 330 2.86 12.22 -13.83
C ILE A 330 1.88 11.06 -13.87
N LEU A 331 2.04 10.06 -12.99
CA LEU A 331 1.11 8.93 -12.92
C LEU A 331 -0.26 9.36 -12.37
N SER A 332 -0.32 10.24 -11.36
CA SER A 332 -1.60 10.82 -10.90
C SER A 332 -2.29 11.61 -12.00
N ALA A 333 -1.57 12.47 -12.73
CA ALA A 333 -2.11 13.25 -13.83
C ALA A 333 -2.57 12.34 -15.00
N THR A 334 -1.81 11.30 -15.31
CA THR A 334 -2.15 10.30 -16.32
C THR A 334 -3.41 9.54 -15.94
N TYR A 335 -3.54 9.08 -14.69
CA TYR A 335 -4.77 8.47 -14.22
C TYR A 335 -5.96 9.43 -14.34
N LEU A 336 -5.83 10.68 -13.86
CA LEU A 336 -6.93 11.64 -13.94
C LEU A 336 -7.37 11.89 -15.39
N TYR A 337 -6.42 11.97 -16.32
CA TYR A 337 -6.73 12.21 -17.73
C TYR A 337 -7.30 10.98 -18.44
N THR A 338 -6.76 9.79 -18.18
CA THR A 338 -7.11 8.55 -18.88
C THR A 338 -8.24 7.77 -18.21
N GLN A 339 -8.47 7.98 -16.91
CA GLN A 339 -9.35 7.18 -16.04
C GLN A 339 -9.04 5.67 -16.05
N SER A 340 -7.80 5.28 -16.40
CA SER A 340 -7.37 3.88 -16.41
C SER A 340 -6.23 3.67 -15.42
N ILE A 341 -6.51 2.94 -14.34
CA ILE A 341 -5.49 2.50 -13.39
C ILE A 341 -4.52 1.48 -14.02
N ALA A 342 -4.96 0.76 -15.06
CA ALA A 342 -4.11 -0.17 -15.79
C ALA A 342 -2.92 0.55 -16.44
N VAL A 343 -3.12 1.75 -16.97
CA VAL A 343 -2.03 2.53 -17.58
C VAL A 343 -0.95 2.83 -16.54
N THR A 344 -1.33 3.22 -15.33
CA THR A 344 -0.34 3.56 -14.30
C THR A 344 0.31 2.32 -13.69
N MET A 345 -0.46 1.27 -13.40
CA MET A 345 0.06 -0.03 -12.93
C MET A 345 1.06 -0.65 -13.89
N VAL A 346 0.73 -0.73 -15.18
CA VAL A 346 1.62 -1.33 -16.18
C VAL A 346 2.89 -0.49 -16.35
N SER A 347 2.75 0.84 -16.40
CA SER A 347 3.91 1.73 -16.56
C SER A 347 4.87 1.63 -15.37
N HIS A 348 4.32 1.62 -14.15
CA HIS A 348 5.10 1.52 -12.92
C HIS A 348 5.75 0.13 -12.78
N PHE A 349 4.99 -0.94 -13.06
CA PHE A 349 5.55 -2.30 -13.10
C PHE A 349 6.75 -2.41 -14.04
N PHE A 350 6.69 -1.82 -15.23
CA PHE A 350 7.81 -1.84 -16.16
C PHE A 350 8.99 -0.96 -15.73
N LEU A 351 8.72 0.18 -15.08
CA LEU A 351 9.75 1.02 -14.48
C LEU A 351 10.60 0.20 -13.48
N ASP A 352 9.92 -0.55 -12.62
CA ASP A 352 10.52 -1.29 -11.53
C ASP A 352 11.17 -2.60 -11.98
N ILE A 353 10.49 -3.37 -12.84
CA ILE A 353 11.03 -4.67 -13.27
C ILE A 353 12.35 -4.51 -14.02
N PHE A 354 12.50 -3.47 -14.84
CA PHE A 354 13.75 -3.22 -15.55
C PHE A 354 14.83 -2.66 -14.63
N ALA A 355 14.47 -1.76 -13.70
CA ALA A 355 15.41 -1.28 -12.69
C ALA A 355 15.94 -2.43 -11.82
N PHE A 356 15.05 -3.24 -11.25
CA PHE A 356 15.41 -4.37 -10.39
C PHE A 356 16.17 -5.46 -11.14
N SER A 357 15.88 -5.66 -12.43
CA SER A 357 16.65 -6.58 -13.27
C SER A 357 18.12 -6.19 -13.35
N ASN A 358 18.41 -4.89 -13.49
CA ASN A 358 19.78 -4.40 -13.61
C ASN A 358 20.51 -4.27 -12.28
N THR A 359 19.79 -4.21 -11.16
CA THR A 359 20.37 -4.17 -9.81
C THR A 359 20.40 -5.54 -9.13
N ASN A 360 20.24 -6.63 -9.88
CA ASN A 360 20.21 -8.01 -9.37
C ASN A 360 19.14 -8.24 -8.29
N GLY A 361 18.02 -7.55 -8.41
CA GLY A 361 16.91 -7.59 -7.46
C GLY A 361 17.19 -6.87 -6.14
N ASN A 362 18.09 -5.88 -6.16
CA ASN A 362 18.26 -4.93 -5.06
C ASN A 362 17.23 -3.80 -5.20
N LEU A 363 16.42 -3.63 -4.14
CA LEU A 363 15.36 -2.63 -4.07
C LEU A 363 15.85 -1.28 -3.54
N LEU A 364 17.06 -1.24 -2.94
CA LEU A 364 17.68 -0.02 -2.44
C LEU A 364 18.57 0.60 -3.51
N MET A 365 18.50 1.92 -3.62
CA MET A 365 19.31 2.71 -4.54
C MET A 365 20.73 2.93 -4.01
N THR A 366 21.70 2.90 -4.93
CA THR A 366 23.05 3.39 -4.69
C THR A 366 23.06 4.91 -4.55
N SER A 367 24.07 5.46 -3.87
CA SER A 367 24.22 6.92 -3.76
C SER A 367 24.48 7.52 -5.15
N PRO A 368 23.69 8.52 -5.58
CA PRO A 368 23.88 9.19 -6.86
C PRO A 368 25.14 10.06 -6.85
N ASP A 369 25.78 10.17 -8.01
CA ASP A 369 26.83 11.15 -8.24
C ASP A 369 26.28 12.51 -8.73
N GLY A 370 27.16 13.44 -9.09
CA GLY A 370 26.75 14.78 -9.55
C GLY A 370 25.96 14.76 -10.88
N VAL A 371 26.27 13.84 -11.79
CA VAL A 371 25.57 13.68 -13.07
C VAL A 371 24.17 13.10 -12.83
N ASP A 372 24.06 12.10 -11.97
CA ASP A 372 22.79 11.47 -11.58
C ASP A 372 21.81 12.48 -10.97
N TRP A 373 22.30 13.37 -10.11
CA TRP A 373 21.50 14.45 -9.52
C TRP A 373 20.96 15.41 -10.58
N ILE A 374 21.81 15.85 -11.51
CA ILE A 374 21.40 16.75 -12.60
C ILE A 374 20.35 16.06 -13.47
N ALA A 375 20.57 14.79 -13.80
CA ALA A 375 19.63 14.01 -14.60
C ALA A 375 18.27 13.88 -13.90
N THR A 376 18.28 13.57 -12.60
CA THR A 376 17.06 13.48 -11.78
C THR A 376 16.28 14.80 -11.79
N TRP A 377 16.95 15.94 -11.61
CA TRP A 377 16.29 17.26 -11.69
C TRP A 377 15.66 17.53 -13.05
N ILE A 378 16.38 17.26 -14.14
CA ILE A 378 15.88 17.44 -15.50
C ILE A 378 14.63 16.59 -15.72
N VAL A 379 14.69 15.31 -15.37
CA VAL A 379 13.56 14.38 -15.51
C VAL A 379 12.38 14.86 -14.68
N VAL A 380 12.58 15.20 -13.41
CA VAL A 380 11.48 15.68 -12.54
C VAL A 380 10.83 16.95 -13.09
N ILE A 381 11.61 17.91 -13.58
CA ILE A 381 11.06 19.13 -14.21
C ILE A 381 10.17 18.75 -15.40
N VAL A 382 10.64 17.86 -16.28
CA VAL A 382 9.85 17.39 -17.44
C VAL A 382 8.57 16.70 -16.98
N LEU A 383 8.65 15.78 -16.01
CA LEU A 383 7.49 15.05 -15.48
C LEU A 383 6.45 16.00 -14.86
N VAL A 384 6.89 16.99 -14.09
CA VAL A 384 6.01 18.01 -13.49
C VAL A 384 5.35 18.86 -14.56
N LEU A 385 6.09 19.33 -15.57
CA LEU A 385 5.53 20.14 -16.67
C LEU A 385 4.47 19.36 -17.45
N VAL A 386 4.75 18.08 -17.76
CA VAL A 386 3.78 17.20 -18.44
C VAL A 386 2.57 16.93 -17.56
N ALA A 387 2.77 16.64 -16.27
CA ALA A 387 1.67 16.42 -15.32
C ALA A 387 0.73 17.65 -15.24
N LEU A 388 1.31 18.85 -15.14
CA LEU A 388 0.55 20.11 -15.15
C LEU A 388 -0.15 20.34 -16.49
N PHE A 389 0.49 20.02 -17.62
CA PHE A 389 -0.13 20.08 -18.93
C PHE A 389 -1.39 19.21 -19.02
N LEU A 390 -1.33 17.97 -18.52
CA LEU A 390 -2.44 17.01 -18.56
C LEU A 390 -3.66 17.45 -17.75
N VAL A 391 -3.48 18.19 -16.66
CA VAL A 391 -4.59 18.58 -15.76
C VAL A 391 -5.06 20.03 -15.89
N THR A 392 -4.52 20.78 -16.85
CA THR A 392 -4.86 22.19 -17.09
C THR A 392 -5.54 22.41 -18.46
N GLY A 393 -5.93 23.65 -18.75
CA GLY A 393 -6.54 24.05 -20.03
C GLY A 393 -7.77 23.22 -20.43
N LYS A 394 -7.91 22.91 -21.72
CA LYS A 394 -9.04 22.11 -22.24
C LYS A 394 -9.05 20.67 -21.69
N ARG A 395 -7.89 20.10 -21.31
CA ARG A 395 -7.78 18.73 -20.82
C ARG A 395 -8.51 18.54 -19.49
N LYS A 396 -8.55 19.59 -18.67
CA LYS A 396 -9.34 19.64 -17.45
C LYS A 396 -10.82 19.30 -17.67
N GLN A 397 -11.41 19.73 -18.79
CA GLN A 397 -12.82 19.46 -19.10
C GLN A 397 -13.05 17.97 -19.34
N SER A 398 -12.16 17.30 -20.08
CA SER A 398 -12.20 15.83 -20.26
C SER A 398 -12.16 15.08 -18.93
N ILE A 399 -11.35 15.55 -17.97
CA ILE A 399 -11.28 14.99 -16.61
C ILE A 399 -12.63 15.17 -15.91
N GLN A 400 -13.19 16.37 -15.93
CA GLN A 400 -14.47 16.68 -15.27
C GLN A 400 -15.64 15.86 -15.82
N GLU A 401 -15.67 15.60 -17.12
CA GLU A 401 -16.72 14.82 -17.78
C GLU A 401 -16.64 13.32 -17.48
N SER A 402 -15.44 12.81 -17.19
CA SER A 402 -15.20 11.36 -17.05
C SER A 402 -15.01 10.87 -15.63
N ILE A 403 -14.58 11.75 -14.72
CA ILE A 403 -14.23 11.34 -13.37
C ILE A 403 -15.48 10.99 -12.56
N SER A 404 -15.66 9.70 -12.27
CA SER A 404 -16.70 9.19 -11.36
C SER A 404 -16.03 8.41 -10.24
N TYR A 405 -15.91 9.06 -9.09
CA TYR A 405 -15.28 8.50 -7.90
C TYR A 405 -16.27 8.25 -6.75
N GLU A 406 -17.51 8.73 -6.89
CA GLU A 406 -18.69 8.40 -6.07
C GLU A 406 -19.78 7.77 -6.94
#